data_AF-A0A2H9QHC1-F1
#
_entry.id   AF-A0A2H9QHC1-F1
#
_cell.length_a   1.000
_cell.length_b   1.000
_cell.length_c   1.000
_cell.angle_alpha   90.00
_cell.angle_beta   90.00
_cell.angle_gamma   90.00
#
_symmetry.space_group_name_H-M   'P 1'
#
loop_
_entity.id
_entity.type
_entity.pdbx_description
1 polymer ?
#
loop_
_entity_poly.entity_id
_entity_poly.type
_entity_poly.pdbx_seq_one_letter_code
_entity_poly.pdbx_strand_id
1 'polypeptide(L)'
;MYSHTDAKLTIKNKIHRLFLNLLMGCYSKGASYERELLALLKDKGFAVVRVAGSGRARMEQPDLLASNGRKILGFECKYSGTDYKTIVKDEVNSLVDFCKKFNCVPVLAFRFQHTEWKFKIISDYVSENVSVKKNDDLLVMDEII
;
A
#
# COMPACT_ATOMS: atom_id res chain seq x y z
N MET A 1 13.40 -17.18 -46.24
CA MET A 1 14.52 -17.29 -45.28
C MET A 1 14.24 -16.27 -44.19
N TYR A 2 13.58 -16.68 -43.09
CA TYR A 2 13.28 -15.76 -41.97
C TYR A 2 14.60 -15.29 -41.37
N SER A 3 14.84 -13.98 -41.33
CA SER A 3 16.10 -13.43 -40.83
C SER A 3 16.20 -13.68 -39.32
N HIS A 4 17.36 -14.13 -38.84
CA HIS A 4 17.61 -14.36 -37.41
C HIS A 4 17.37 -13.10 -36.54
N THR A 5 17.35 -11.92 -37.14
CA THR A 5 17.05 -10.62 -36.53
C THR A 5 15.56 -10.44 -36.19
N ASP A 6 14.63 -10.91 -37.04
CA ASP A 6 13.19 -10.75 -36.82
C ASP A 6 12.69 -11.59 -35.64
N ALA A 7 13.19 -12.83 -35.53
CA ALA A 7 12.84 -13.72 -34.42
C ALA A 7 13.30 -13.16 -33.04
N LYS A 8 14.49 -12.54 -32.98
CA LYS A 8 14.99 -11.90 -31.75
C LYS A 8 14.15 -10.68 -31.36
N LEU A 9 13.69 -9.89 -32.33
CA LEU A 9 12.81 -8.73 -32.09
C LEU A 9 11.44 -9.17 -31.57
N THR A 10 10.86 -10.24 -32.14
CA THR A 10 9.58 -10.82 -31.69
C THR A 10 9.66 -11.38 -30.27
N ILE A 11 10.75 -12.07 -29.91
CA ILE A 11 10.95 -12.61 -28.55
C ILE A 11 11.08 -11.48 -27.52
N LYS A 12 11.87 -10.43 -27.83
CA LYS A 12 12.06 -9.27 -26.95
C LYS A 12 10.72 -8.55 -26.68
N ASN A 13 9.89 -8.39 -27.70
CA ASN A 13 8.55 -7.80 -27.57
C ASN A 13 7.61 -8.68 -26.74
N LYS A 14 7.69 -10.01 -26.88
CA LYS A 14 6.87 -10.94 -26.09
C LYS A 14 7.25 -10.94 -24.61
N ILE A 15 8.54 -10.89 -24.28
CA ILE A 15 9.04 -10.76 -22.90
C ILE A 15 8.63 -9.41 -22.30
N HIS A 16 8.79 -8.32 -23.04
CA HIS A 16 8.38 -6.99 -22.60
C HIS A 16 6.88 -6.93 -22.29
N ARG A 17 6.04 -7.51 -23.15
CA ARG A 17 4.59 -7.57 -22.98
C ARG A 17 4.17 -8.46 -21.79
N LEU A 18 4.87 -9.57 -21.57
CA LEU A 18 4.66 -10.43 -20.39
C LEU A 18 4.99 -9.69 -19.09
N PHE A 19 6.10 -8.93 -19.09
CA PHE A 19 6.52 -8.12 -17.95
C PHE A 19 5.53 -6.99 -17.64
N LEU A 20 5.06 -6.27 -18.67
CA LEU A 20 4.01 -5.24 -18.54
C LEU A 20 2.71 -5.80 -17.97
N ASN A 21 2.26 -6.97 -18.45
CA ASN A 21 1.04 -7.61 -17.95
C ASN A 21 1.18 -8.03 -16.47
N LEU A 22 2.33 -8.55 -16.07
CA LEU A 22 2.61 -8.90 -14.68
C LEU A 22 2.60 -7.65 -13.79
N LEU A 23 3.21 -6.55 -14.25
CA LEU A 23 3.26 -5.28 -13.53
C LEU A 23 1.86 -4.66 -13.38
N MET A 24 1.06 -4.64 -14.45
CA MET A 24 -0.32 -4.16 -14.42
C MET A 24 -1.22 -5.04 -13.53
N GLY A 25 -1.02 -6.36 -13.53
CA GLY A 25 -1.76 -7.28 -12.67
C GLY A 25 -1.46 -7.09 -11.18
N CYS A 26 -0.23 -6.71 -10.83
CA CYS A 26 0.14 -6.34 -9.47
C CYS A 26 -0.50 -4.99 -9.07
N TYR A 27 -0.42 -4.00 -9.96
CA TYR A 27 -0.99 -2.67 -9.73
C TYR A 27 -2.51 -2.69 -9.60
N SER A 28 -3.22 -3.48 -10.41
CA SER A 28 -4.67 -3.64 -10.33
C SER A 28 -5.10 -4.30 -9.02
N LYS A 29 -4.33 -5.30 -8.54
CA LYS A 29 -4.56 -5.94 -7.25
C LYS A 29 -4.34 -4.98 -6.07
N GLY A 30 -3.22 -4.25 -6.04
CA GLY A 30 -2.95 -3.25 -4.99
C GLY A 30 -4.07 -2.21 -4.91
N ALA A 31 -4.43 -1.63 -6.06
CA ALA A 31 -5.51 -0.66 -6.14
C ALA A 31 -6.89 -1.25 -5.75
N SER A 32 -7.11 -2.56 -5.89
CA SER A 32 -8.33 -3.21 -5.41
C SER A 32 -8.40 -3.20 -3.88
N TYR A 33 -7.29 -3.52 -3.20
CA TYR A 33 -7.24 -3.53 -1.73
C TYR A 33 -7.29 -2.13 -1.13
N GLU A 34 -6.69 -1.12 -1.77
CA GLU A 34 -6.89 0.29 -1.38
C GLU A 34 -8.37 0.68 -1.42
N ARG A 35 -9.11 0.25 -2.46
CA ARG A 35 -10.55 0.51 -2.58
C ARG A 35 -11.37 -0.22 -1.52
N GLU A 36 -10.97 -1.45 -1.18
CA GLU A 36 -11.58 -2.21 -0.08
C GLU A 36 -11.44 -1.47 1.25
N LEU A 37 -10.23 -1.04 1.62
CA LEU A 37 -10.02 -0.27 2.87
C LEU A 37 -10.74 1.07 2.84
N LEU A 38 -10.73 1.76 1.71
CA LEU A 38 -11.47 3.02 1.52
C LEU A 38 -12.97 2.83 1.77
N ALA A 39 -13.57 1.76 1.26
CA ALA A 39 -14.99 1.47 1.48
C ALA A 39 -15.27 1.21 2.97
N LEU A 40 -14.44 0.38 3.62
CA LEU A 40 -14.58 0.10 5.05
C LEU A 40 -14.48 1.36 5.92
N LEU A 41 -13.53 2.25 5.64
CA LEU A 41 -13.38 3.51 6.36
C LEU A 41 -14.59 4.44 6.15
N LYS A 42 -15.15 4.48 4.92
CA LYS A 42 -16.38 5.24 4.64
C LYS A 42 -17.57 4.70 5.43
N ASP A 43 -17.73 3.39 5.50
CA ASP A 43 -18.79 2.76 6.29
C ASP A 43 -18.64 3.07 7.80
N LYS A 44 -17.41 3.31 8.26
CA LYS A 44 -17.10 3.78 9.62
C LYS A 44 -17.19 5.31 9.80
N GLY A 45 -17.73 6.04 8.82
CA GLY A 45 -18.01 7.47 8.92
C GLY A 45 -16.84 8.38 8.57
N PHE A 46 -15.78 7.87 7.92
CA PHE A 46 -14.68 8.71 7.43
C PHE A 46 -14.95 9.22 6.01
N ALA A 47 -14.61 10.48 5.76
CA ALA A 47 -14.31 10.95 4.42
C ALA A 47 -12.91 10.47 4.02
N VAL A 48 -12.78 9.84 2.85
CA VAL A 48 -11.53 9.20 2.42
C VAL A 48 -11.17 9.63 1.01
N VAL A 49 -9.90 10.01 0.82
CA VAL A 49 -9.31 10.25 -0.49
C VAL A 49 -8.16 9.27 -0.74
N ARG A 50 -8.01 8.87 -2.00
CA ARG A 50 -6.89 8.05 -2.46
C ARG A 50 -5.89 8.94 -3.18
N VAL A 51 -4.64 8.90 -2.76
CA VAL A 51 -3.64 9.86 -3.25
C VAL A 51 -3.16 9.45 -4.63
N ALA A 52 -3.16 10.40 -5.57
CA ALA A 52 -2.75 10.13 -6.94
C ALA A 52 -1.23 9.98 -7.01
N GLY A 53 -0.76 8.89 -7.62
CA GLY A 53 0.67 8.70 -7.90
C GLY A 53 1.49 8.13 -6.75
N SER A 54 0.89 7.69 -5.63
CA SER A 54 1.61 7.08 -4.50
C SER A 54 2.53 5.93 -4.93
N GLY A 55 2.15 5.15 -5.95
CA GLY A 55 2.96 4.03 -6.46
C GLY A 55 4.12 4.40 -7.41
N ARG A 56 4.35 5.68 -7.75
CA ARG A 56 5.42 6.11 -8.68
C ARG A 56 6.14 7.39 -8.28
N ALA A 57 5.53 8.23 -7.46
CA ALA A 57 6.09 9.51 -7.07
C ALA A 57 7.14 9.32 -5.97
N ARG A 58 8.29 10.00 -6.10
CA ARG A 58 9.31 10.14 -5.03
C ARG A 58 8.85 11.05 -3.88
N MET A 59 7.55 11.22 -3.71
CA MET A 59 6.98 12.19 -2.77
C MET A 59 6.51 11.47 -1.52
N GLU A 60 6.71 12.12 -0.38
CA GLU A 60 6.15 11.72 0.91
C GLU A 60 4.62 11.79 0.83
N GLN A 61 3.95 10.68 0.56
CA GLN A 61 2.50 10.62 0.40
C GLN A 61 1.97 9.28 0.91
N PRO A 62 0.84 9.26 1.63
CA PRO A 62 0.15 8.02 1.96
C PRO A 62 -0.57 7.47 0.72
N ASP A 63 -1.01 6.21 0.79
CA ASP A 63 -1.94 5.66 -0.20
C ASP A 63 -3.36 6.22 -0.01
N LEU A 64 -3.81 6.30 1.25
CA LEU A 64 -5.10 6.85 1.64
C LEU A 64 -4.94 7.91 2.72
N LEU A 65 -5.77 8.95 2.64
CA LEU A 65 -5.97 9.91 3.71
C LEU A 65 -7.44 9.89 4.11
N ALA A 66 -7.71 9.69 5.39
CA ALA A 66 -9.06 9.58 5.93
C ALA A 66 -9.27 10.57 7.08
N SER A 67 -10.46 11.17 7.17
CA SER A 67 -10.85 12.00 8.31
C SER A 67 -12.32 11.83 8.65
N ASN A 68 -12.64 11.80 9.94
CA ASN A 68 -14.02 11.85 10.45
C ASN A 68 -14.35 13.20 11.12
N GLY A 69 -13.51 14.22 10.89
CA GLY A 69 -13.63 15.54 11.52
C GLY A 69 -13.04 15.65 12.92
N ARG A 70 -12.67 14.52 13.56
CA ARG A 70 -11.98 14.50 14.87
C ARG A 70 -10.55 13.96 14.78
N LYS A 71 -10.36 12.92 13.97
CA LYS A 71 -9.05 12.31 13.69
C LYS A 71 -8.79 12.35 12.19
N ILE A 72 -7.52 12.49 11.84
CA ILE A 72 -7.02 12.36 10.48
C ILE A 72 -5.99 11.23 10.47
N LEU A 73 -6.18 10.25 9.60
CA LEU A 73 -5.34 9.06 9.48
C LEU A 73 -4.72 9.02 8.07
N GLY A 74 -3.40 8.88 7.99
CA GLY A 74 -2.67 8.63 6.75
C GLY A 74 -2.24 7.16 6.69
N PHE A 75 -2.61 6.45 5.63
CA PHE A 75 -2.39 5.00 5.53
C PHE A 75 -1.38 4.63 4.46
N GLU A 76 -0.45 3.75 4.80
CA GLU A 76 0.33 2.94 3.85
C GLU A 76 -0.29 1.54 3.76
N CYS A 77 -0.77 1.15 2.58
CA CYS A 77 -1.59 -0.05 2.39
C CYS A 77 -0.78 -1.19 1.76
N LYS A 78 -0.70 -2.34 2.43
CA LYS A 78 -0.02 -3.52 1.90
C LYS A 78 -0.90 -4.75 1.95
N TYR A 79 -1.05 -5.40 0.80
CA TYR A 79 -1.59 -6.76 0.71
C TYR A 79 -0.47 -7.81 0.76
N SER A 80 -0.75 -8.93 1.42
CA SER A 80 0.09 -10.14 1.35
C SER A 80 -0.73 -11.40 1.10
N GLY A 81 -0.31 -12.18 0.11
CA GLY A 81 -0.78 -13.54 -0.11
C GLY A 81 -0.10 -14.58 0.78
N THR A 82 0.89 -14.17 1.58
CA THR A 82 1.58 -15.02 2.57
C THR A 82 1.26 -14.55 3.98
N ASP A 83 1.71 -15.29 4.99
CA ASP A 83 1.47 -14.97 6.40
C ASP A 83 2.42 -13.90 6.99
N TYR A 84 3.17 -13.17 6.15
CA TYR A 84 4.02 -12.08 6.59
C TYR A 84 4.08 -10.96 5.56
N LYS A 85 4.42 -9.74 6.01
CA LYS A 85 4.67 -8.59 5.14
C LYS A 85 5.71 -7.67 5.76
N THR A 86 6.57 -7.13 4.91
CA THR A 86 7.58 -6.13 5.28
C THR A 86 7.30 -4.84 4.53
N ILE A 87 7.40 -3.72 5.24
CA ILE A 87 7.41 -2.36 4.69
C ILE A 87 8.82 -1.82 4.89
N VAL A 88 9.39 -1.25 3.83
CA VAL A 88 10.77 -0.75 3.92
C VAL A 88 10.79 0.54 4.75
N LYS A 89 11.89 0.74 5.49
CA LYS A 89 12.08 1.88 6.40
C LYS A 89 11.74 3.22 5.76
N ASP A 90 12.17 3.42 4.52
CA ASP A 90 12.00 4.69 3.81
C ASP A 90 10.53 4.98 3.45
N GLU A 91 9.72 3.95 3.17
CA GLU A 91 8.27 4.10 2.98
C GLU A 91 7.60 4.54 4.28
N VAL A 92 7.94 3.88 5.40
CA VAL A 92 7.40 4.21 6.74
C VAL A 92 7.79 5.64 7.13
N ASN A 93 9.06 6.01 6.97
CA ASN A 93 9.54 7.34 7.34
C ASN A 93 8.95 8.43 6.43
N SER A 94 8.75 8.15 5.14
CA SER A 94 8.06 9.07 4.22
C SER A 94 6.60 9.31 4.66
N LEU A 95 5.90 8.27 5.12
CA LEU A 95 4.56 8.42 5.70
C LEU A 95 4.59 9.28 6.97
N VAL A 96 5.58 9.06 7.85
CA VAL A 96 5.76 9.85 9.08
C VAL A 96 6.02 11.32 8.74
N ASP A 97 6.90 11.62 7.77
CA ASP A 97 7.19 12.97 7.32
C ASP A 97 5.95 13.69 6.78
N PHE A 98 5.18 13.00 5.93
CA PHE A 98 3.91 13.52 5.44
C PHE A 98 2.97 13.82 6.60
N CYS A 99 2.76 12.86 7.52
CA CYS A 99 1.79 13.03 8.59
C CYS A 99 2.20 14.08 9.63
N LYS A 100 3.50 14.29 9.86
CA LYS A 100 4.00 15.41 10.67
C LYS A 100 3.64 16.76 10.05
N LYS A 101 3.78 16.90 8.72
CA LYS A 101 3.42 18.14 8.00
C LYS A 101 1.91 18.35 7.89
N PHE A 102 1.17 17.26 7.64
CA PHE A 102 -0.28 17.29 7.45
C PHE A 102 -1.07 17.35 8.77
N ASN A 103 -0.44 17.00 9.89
CA ASN A 103 -1.08 16.76 11.19
C ASN A 103 -2.06 15.57 11.14
N CYS A 104 -1.58 14.42 10.69
CA CYS A 104 -2.30 13.14 10.74
C CYS A 104 -1.56 12.07 11.54
N VAL A 105 -2.26 10.98 11.88
CA VAL A 105 -1.65 9.78 12.47
C VAL A 105 -1.20 8.84 11.36
N PRO A 106 0.09 8.46 11.31
CA PRO A 106 0.57 7.51 10.32
C PRO A 106 0.23 6.07 10.73
N VAL A 107 -0.44 5.36 9.83
CA VAL A 107 -0.96 4.00 10.05
C VAL A 107 -0.49 3.08 8.93
N LEU A 108 0.14 1.97 9.30
CA LEU A 108 0.43 0.87 8.37
C LEU A 108 -0.78 -0.07 8.35
N ALA A 109 -1.35 -0.30 7.18
CA ALA A 109 -2.53 -1.15 6.99
C ALA A 109 -2.15 -2.43 6.23
N PHE A 110 -2.42 -3.57 6.84
CA PHE A 110 -2.08 -4.89 6.32
C PHE A 110 -3.34 -5.68 6.00
N ARG A 111 -3.39 -6.21 4.78
CA ARG A 111 -4.41 -7.15 4.34
C ARG A 111 -3.78 -8.49 4.03
N PHE A 112 -3.91 -9.44 4.94
CA PHE A 112 -3.47 -10.82 4.70
C PHE A 112 -4.59 -11.64 4.06
N GLN A 113 -4.25 -12.65 3.27
CA GLN A 113 -5.22 -13.52 2.64
C GLN A 113 -6.15 -14.18 3.69
N HIS A 114 -7.46 -14.11 3.43
CA HIS A 114 -8.53 -14.67 4.28
C HIS A 114 -8.60 -14.13 5.71
N THR A 115 -8.17 -12.88 5.92
CA THR A 115 -8.28 -12.20 7.23
C THR A 115 -9.06 -10.90 7.14
N GLU A 116 -9.32 -10.27 8.28
CA GLU A 116 -9.70 -8.86 8.34
C GLU A 116 -8.48 -7.94 8.11
N TRP A 117 -8.73 -6.63 8.02
CA TRP A 117 -7.64 -5.65 8.01
C TRP A 117 -6.98 -5.55 9.39
N LYS A 118 -5.65 -5.50 9.39
CA LYS A 118 -4.82 -5.32 10.58
C LYS A 118 -4.01 -4.04 10.46
N PHE A 119 -3.77 -3.37 11.58
CA PHE A 119 -3.19 -2.04 11.60
C PHE A 119 -2.05 -1.92 12.61
N LYS A 120 -1.10 -1.05 12.29
CA LYS A 120 -0.04 -0.63 13.21
C LYS A 120 0.10 0.89 13.13
N ILE A 121 -0.12 1.57 14.25
CA ILE A 121 0.15 3.01 14.38
C ILE A 121 1.66 3.19 14.56
N ILE A 122 2.22 4.16 13.85
CA ILE A 122 3.62 4.55 13.98
C ILE A 122 3.69 5.84 14.80
N SER A 123 4.44 5.82 15.90
CA SER A 123 4.58 7.00 16.77
C SER A 123 5.70 7.93 16.33
N ASP A 124 6.76 7.39 15.73
CA ASP A 124 7.91 8.16 15.25
C ASP A 124 8.68 7.39 14.16
N TYR A 125 9.76 7.98 13.65
CA TYR A 125 10.63 7.35 12.66
C TYR A 125 11.14 5.97 13.11
N VAL A 126 11.32 5.09 12.14
CA VAL A 126 11.90 3.76 12.32
C VAL A 126 13.34 3.71 11.80
N SER A 127 14.20 2.97 12.49
CA SER A 127 15.60 2.73 12.10
C SER A 127 15.76 1.54 11.15
N GLU A 128 14.78 0.66 11.09
CA GLU A 128 14.77 -0.58 10.32
C GLU A 128 13.43 -0.82 9.61
N ASN A 129 13.39 -1.83 8.75
CA ASN A 129 12.17 -2.23 8.06
C ASN A 129 11.14 -2.77 9.06
N VAL A 130 9.88 -2.42 8.88
CA VAL A 130 8.79 -2.93 9.72
C VAL A 130 8.29 -4.24 9.12
N SER A 131 8.52 -5.34 9.82
CA SER A 131 8.01 -6.67 9.43
C SER A 131 6.96 -7.15 10.42
N VAL A 132 5.85 -7.65 9.89
CA VAL A 132 4.74 -8.19 10.67
C VAL A 132 4.32 -9.54 10.11
N LYS A 133 3.86 -10.43 10.99
CA LYS A 133 3.20 -11.69 10.64
C LYS A 133 1.69 -11.54 10.81
N LYS A 134 0.96 -12.37 10.08
CA LYS A 134 -0.51 -12.43 10.09
C LYS A 134 -1.11 -12.63 11.50
N ASN A 135 -0.41 -13.36 12.36
CA ASN A 135 -0.85 -13.70 13.71
C ASN A 135 -0.19 -12.84 14.80
N ASP A 136 0.56 -11.80 14.42
CA ASP A 136 1.07 -10.83 15.41
C ASP A 136 -0.11 -10.06 16.02
N ASP A 137 0.09 -9.58 17.24
CA ASP A 137 -0.87 -8.72 17.92
C ASP A 137 -0.90 -7.33 17.26
N LEU A 138 -1.83 -7.17 16.31
CA LEU A 138 -2.03 -5.98 15.50
C LEU A 138 -3.45 -5.47 15.71
N LEU A 139 -3.58 -4.15 15.65
CA LEU A 139 -4.84 -3.46 15.86
C LEU A 139 -5.86 -3.85 14.78
N VAL A 140 -7.13 -3.91 15.14
CA VAL A 140 -8.25 -4.00 14.21
C VAL A 140 -8.87 -2.62 13.96
N MET A 141 -9.80 -2.53 13.00
CA MET A 141 -10.41 -1.26 12.59
C MET A 141 -10.98 -0.47 13.77
N ASP A 142 -11.71 -1.14 14.66
CA ASP A 142 -12.40 -0.48 15.78
C ASP A 142 -11.44 0.09 16.84
N GLU A 143 -10.18 -0.33 16.85
CA GLU A 143 -9.16 0.17 17.76
C GLU A 143 -8.44 1.43 17.24
N ILE A 144 -8.49 1.69 15.92
CA ILE A 144 -7.81 2.84 15.30
C ILE A 144 -8.73 4.03 15.01
N ILE A 145 -10.05 3.81 14.94
CA ILE A 145 -11.04 4.85 14.57
C ILE A 145 -11.40 5.80 15.71
#